data_AF-A0A923RDD6-F1
#
_entry.id   AF-A0A923RDD6-F1
#
_cell.length_a   1.000
_cell.length_b   1.000
_cell.length_c   1.000
_cell.angle_alpha   90.00
_cell.angle_beta   90.00
_cell.angle_gamma   90.00
#
_symmetry.space_group_name_H-M   'P 1'
#
loop_
_entity.id
_entity.type
_entity.pdbx_description
1 polymer ?
#
loop_
_entity_poly.entity_id
_entity_poly.type
_entity_poly.pdbx_seq_one_letter_code
_entity_poly.pdbx_strand_id
1 'polypeptide(L)'
;MLLSLILALFTSQVSAFTLNYSPAGGYSFGAWQTKSLNFDFNYANCSIPSAQVEAAIQDALSVWNGIPSSSLSVKLGSAVATTPTQAKTPGSSGNPIVVCDPNFSANTGADGNFVPAAASITYADAEHHITNAVLFLNSESGKTANISNISVTTLSVIMAHEMGHALGLGHSSDDNALMYYNASAKTQLSLAKDDVEGMTYLYPRNEFGGSAPLGCNSVKSIRSPFVPTEDKTKSLESILECSLLLFILYRLSKRIPTFPSTSTLSIIQKYL
;
A
#
# COMPACT_ATOMS: atom_id res chain seq x y z
N MET A 1 7.21 -9.47 37.81
CA MET A 1 8.30 -9.80 36.87
C MET A 1 7.81 -10.50 35.61
N LEU A 2 6.92 -11.51 35.69
CA LEU A 2 6.40 -12.19 34.48
C LEU A 2 5.57 -11.28 33.55
N LEU A 3 4.81 -10.32 34.12
CA LEU A 3 4.00 -9.37 33.35
C LEU A 3 4.86 -8.36 32.53
N SER A 4 6.08 -8.07 32.99
CA SER A 4 7.03 -7.18 32.32
C SER A 4 7.76 -7.86 31.16
N LEU A 5 7.85 -9.20 31.18
CA LEU A 5 8.49 -9.99 30.11
C LEU A 5 7.53 -10.25 28.94
N ILE A 6 6.22 -10.31 29.20
CA ILE A 6 5.18 -10.49 28.17
C ILE A 6 5.01 -9.22 27.32
N LEU A 7 5.18 -8.03 27.92
CA LEU A 7 5.06 -6.75 27.18
C LEU A 7 6.25 -6.48 26.24
N ALA A 8 7.40 -7.14 26.47
CA ALA A 8 8.59 -7.03 25.62
C ALA A 8 8.57 -7.97 24.40
N LEU A 9 7.67 -8.96 24.37
CA LEU A 9 7.53 -9.92 23.26
C LEU A 9 6.60 -9.41 22.13
N PHE A 10 5.99 -8.24 22.32
CA PHE A 10 5.16 -7.57 21.31
C PHE A 10 5.77 -6.23 20.88
N THR A 11 7.08 -6.16 20.66
CA THR A 11 7.60 -5.11 19.78
C THR A 11 7.22 -5.48 18.35
N SER A 12 5.95 -5.32 17.99
CA SER A 12 5.58 -5.20 16.59
C SER A 12 6.48 -4.10 16.03
N GLN A 13 7.28 -4.40 15.00
CA GLN A 13 7.85 -3.36 14.17
C GLN A 13 6.66 -2.51 13.72
N VAL A 14 6.56 -1.29 14.27
CA VAL A 14 5.60 -0.29 13.82
C VAL A 14 6.15 0.15 12.48
N SER A 15 5.76 -0.55 11.42
CA SER A 15 6.01 -0.14 10.06
C SER A 15 5.22 1.16 9.85
N ALA A 16 5.97 2.23 9.68
CA ALA A 16 5.49 3.60 9.66
C ALA A 16 5.43 4.07 8.22
N PHE A 17 4.61 3.38 7.42
CA PHE A 17 4.33 3.81 6.06
C PHE A 17 3.87 5.26 6.12
N THR A 18 4.31 6.04 5.15
CA THR A 18 3.89 7.43 5.06
C THR A 18 2.81 7.53 4.00
N LEU A 19 1.91 8.48 4.20
CA LEU A 19 1.00 8.92 3.16
C LEU A 19 1.60 10.16 2.50
N ASN A 20 1.15 10.48 1.29
CA ASN A 20 1.46 11.78 0.73
C ASN A 20 1.05 12.87 1.75
N TYR A 21 1.84 13.93 1.86
CA TYR A 21 1.69 14.94 2.91
C TYR A 21 1.81 16.35 2.33
N SER A 22 1.00 17.28 2.83
CA SER A 22 1.12 18.71 2.53
C SER A 22 1.86 19.44 3.65
N PRO A 23 3.13 19.86 3.46
CA PRO A 23 3.84 20.63 4.49
C PRO A 23 3.21 21.99 4.77
N ALA A 24 2.66 22.63 3.73
CA ALA A 24 1.97 23.92 3.87
C ALA A 24 0.63 23.79 4.59
N GLY A 25 -0.04 22.64 4.45
CA GLY A 25 -1.35 22.38 5.03
C GLY A 25 -1.34 21.67 6.38
N GLY A 26 -0.26 20.95 6.72
CA GLY A 26 -0.14 20.19 7.96
C GLY A 26 -0.94 18.88 8.00
N TYR A 27 -1.43 18.37 6.86
CA TYR A 27 -2.28 17.18 6.78
C TYR A 27 -1.74 16.12 5.81
N SER A 28 -2.08 14.86 6.07
CA SER A 28 -1.87 13.75 5.15
C SER A 28 -3.03 13.67 4.16
N PHE A 29 -2.76 13.30 2.92
CA PHE A 29 -3.79 13.19 1.91
C PHE A 29 -4.54 11.86 1.98
N GLY A 30 -5.78 11.88 1.53
CA GLY A 30 -6.65 10.71 1.45
C GLY A 30 -6.33 9.82 0.25
N ALA A 31 -7.10 8.73 0.13
CA ALA A 31 -7.06 7.81 -0.99
C ALA A 31 -7.95 8.28 -2.16
N TRP A 32 -7.93 7.57 -3.27
CA TRP A 32 -9.01 7.65 -4.26
C TRP A 32 -10.32 7.12 -3.67
N GLN A 33 -11.44 7.78 -3.95
CA GLN A 33 -12.76 7.31 -3.51
C GLN A 33 -13.21 6.04 -4.28
N THR A 34 -12.81 5.93 -5.55
CA THR A 34 -13.02 4.70 -6.31
C THR A 34 -11.94 3.68 -6.00
N LYS A 35 -12.34 2.40 -5.94
CA LYS A 35 -11.44 1.26 -5.76
C LYS A 35 -11.05 0.60 -7.08
N SER A 36 -11.58 1.07 -8.20
CA SER A 36 -11.19 0.64 -9.54
C SER A 36 -10.61 1.84 -10.28
N LEU A 37 -9.31 1.81 -10.56
CA LEU A 37 -8.59 2.87 -11.25
C LEU A 37 -8.03 2.38 -12.58
N ASN A 38 -8.16 3.22 -13.61
CA ASN A 38 -7.50 3.02 -14.88
C ASN A 38 -6.28 3.92 -14.93
N PHE A 39 -5.11 3.38 -15.25
CA PHE A 39 -3.94 4.18 -15.59
C PHE A 39 -3.98 4.43 -17.09
N ASP A 40 -4.56 5.56 -17.47
CA ASP A 40 -4.56 6.04 -18.84
C ASP A 40 -3.13 6.43 -19.24
N PHE A 41 -2.84 6.48 -20.53
CA PHE A 41 -1.48 6.70 -21.00
C PHE A 41 -1.39 7.59 -22.23
N ASN A 42 -0.29 8.32 -22.34
CA ASN A 42 0.10 9.02 -23.56
C ASN A 42 1.58 8.71 -23.87
N TYR A 43 1.79 7.87 -24.89
CA TYR A 43 3.13 7.50 -25.34
C TYR A 43 3.79 8.53 -26.27
N ALA A 44 3.13 9.66 -26.54
CA ALA A 44 3.74 10.72 -27.32
C ALA A 44 5.03 11.21 -26.62
N ASN A 45 6.06 11.45 -27.43
CA ASN A 45 7.37 11.95 -26.98
C ASN A 45 8.18 11.02 -26.08
N CYS A 46 7.81 9.74 -25.93
CA CYS A 46 8.68 8.78 -25.24
C CYS A 46 10.00 8.61 -25.99
N SER A 47 11.11 8.64 -25.25
CA SER A 47 12.45 8.40 -25.78
C SER A 47 12.79 6.91 -25.98
N ILE A 48 11.87 6.02 -25.61
CA ILE A 48 11.96 4.55 -25.78
C ILE A 48 10.69 4.01 -26.48
N PRO A 49 10.74 2.80 -27.06
CA PRO A 49 9.57 2.19 -27.70
C PRO A 49 8.37 2.06 -26.74
N SER A 50 7.16 2.32 -27.23
CA SER A 50 5.92 2.23 -26.44
C SER A 50 5.74 0.88 -25.75
N ALA A 51 6.16 -0.22 -26.39
CA ALA A 51 6.11 -1.55 -25.80
C ALA A 51 6.93 -1.68 -24.50
N GLN A 52 8.04 -0.94 -24.37
CA GLN A 52 8.84 -0.95 -23.14
C GLN A 52 8.18 -0.14 -22.03
N VAL A 53 7.55 0.99 -22.38
CA VAL A 53 6.76 1.79 -21.43
C VAL A 53 5.56 0.99 -20.94
N GLU A 54 4.84 0.34 -21.86
CA GLU A 54 3.68 -0.48 -21.53
C GLU A 54 4.05 -1.66 -20.63
N ALA A 55 5.16 -2.34 -20.92
CA ALA A 55 5.68 -3.41 -20.06
C ALA A 55 5.93 -2.91 -18.63
N ALA A 56 6.59 -1.75 -18.47
CA ALA A 56 6.82 -1.15 -17.17
C ALA A 56 5.53 -0.78 -16.42
N ILE A 57 4.53 -0.27 -17.15
CA ILE A 57 3.19 0.01 -16.59
C ILE A 57 2.54 -1.30 -16.12
N GLN A 58 2.54 -2.35 -16.94
CA GLN A 58 1.91 -3.63 -16.62
C GLN A 58 2.57 -4.30 -15.40
N ASP A 59 3.90 -4.28 -15.31
CA ASP A 59 4.65 -4.79 -14.17
C ASP A 59 4.28 -4.04 -12.88
N ALA A 60 4.22 -2.71 -12.94
CA ALA A 60 3.81 -1.88 -11.81
C ALA A 60 2.36 -2.17 -11.36
N LEU A 61 1.42 -2.25 -12.31
CA LEU A 61 0.02 -2.60 -12.03
C LEU A 61 -0.10 -3.99 -11.40
N SER A 62 0.68 -4.97 -11.87
CA SER A 62 0.67 -6.34 -11.37
C SER A 62 1.02 -6.39 -9.89
N VAL A 63 2.05 -5.63 -9.48
CA VAL A 63 2.53 -5.60 -8.10
C VAL A 63 1.50 -5.00 -7.15
N TRP A 64 0.90 -3.87 -7.51
CA TRP A 64 -0.13 -3.22 -6.68
C TRP A 64 -1.42 -4.06 -6.58
N ASN A 65 -1.82 -4.74 -7.65
CA ASN A 65 -2.93 -5.71 -7.61
C ASN A 65 -2.60 -6.99 -6.81
N GLY A 66 -1.33 -7.27 -6.57
CA GLY A 66 -0.86 -8.45 -5.86
C GLY A 66 -1.11 -8.42 -4.34
N ILE A 67 -1.61 -7.31 -3.80
CA ILE A 67 -1.80 -7.10 -2.36
C ILE A 67 -3.14 -7.71 -1.91
N PRO A 68 -3.15 -8.86 -1.21
CA PRO A 68 -4.39 -9.59 -0.93
C PRO A 68 -5.33 -8.86 0.04
N SER A 69 -4.76 -8.02 0.92
CA SER A 69 -5.47 -7.23 1.92
C SER A 69 -6.00 -5.89 1.40
N SER A 70 -5.70 -5.56 0.13
CA SER A 70 -6.23 -4.38 -0.54
C SER A 70 -7.48 -4.73 -1.37
N SER A 71 -8.44 -3.81 -1.39
CA SER A 71 -9.60 -3.85 -2.28
C SER A 71 -9.39 -3.08 -3.58
N LEU A 72 -8.23 -2.45 -3.74
CA LEU A 72 -7.90 -1.70 -4.93
C LEU A 72 -7.71 -2.64 -6.13
N SER A 73 -8.25 -2.23 -7.27
CA SER A 73 -8.02 -2.84 -8.57
C SER A 73 -7.51 -1.77 -9.52
N VAL A 74 -6.26 -1.89 -9.95
CA VAL A 74 -5.66 -1.01 -10.96
C VAL A 74 -5.54 -1.75 -12.29
N LYS A 75 -5.76 -1.06 -13.41
CA LYS A 75 -5.59 -1.66 -14.74
C LYS A 75 -5.06 -0.66 -15.75
N LEU A 76 -4.50 -1.17 -16.84
CA LEU A 76 -4.12 -0.35 -17.97
C LEU A 76 -5.40 0.27 -18.56
N GLY A 77 -5.37 1.59 -18.68
CA GLY A 77 -6.46 2.40 -19.21
C GLY A 77 -6.39 2.56 -20.73
N SER A 78 -6.92 3.66 -21.21
CA SER A 78 -6.94 4.01 -22.62
C SER A 78 -5.79 4.94 -23.00
N ALA A 79 -5.42 4.91 -24.28
CA ALA A 79 -4.59 5.96 -24.85
C ALA A 79 -5.34 7.30 -24.84
N VAL A 80 -4.72 8.35 -24.31
CA VAL A 80 -5.29 9.70 -24.23
C VAL A 80 -4.39 10.72 -24.93
N ALA A 81 -4.98 11.82 -25.39
CA ALA A 81 -4.25 12.92 -26.04
C ALA A 81 -3.72 13.98 -25.04
N THR A 82 -3.97 13.81 -23.74
CA THR A 82 -3.60 14.75 -22.68
C THR A 82 -2.09 14.95 -22.66
N THR A 83 -1.63 16.21 -22.76
CA THR A 83 -0.20 16.55 -22.70
C THR A 83 0.30 16.61 -21.26
N PRO A 84 1.63 16.54 -21.01
CA PRO A 84 2.18 16.66 -19.65
C PRO A 84 1.71 17.93 -18.91
N THR A 85 1.68 19.07 -19.58
CA THR A 85 1.21 20.34 -19.00
C THR A 85 -0.29 20.30 -18.67
N GLN A 86 -1.11 19.69 -19.53
CA GLN A 86 -2.55 19.55 -19.27
C GLN A 86 -2.81 18.62 -18.09
N ALA A 87 -2.12 17.48 -18.04
CA ALA A 87 -2.31 16.45 -17.02
C ALA A 87 -2.10 17.00 -15.61
N LYS A 88 -1.17 17.94 -15.42
CA LYS A 88 -0.91 18.58 -14.11
C LYS A 88 -2.07 19.46 -13.62
N THR A 89 -2.97 19.87 -14.51
CA THR A 89 -4.06 20.78 -14.18
C THR A 89 -5.15 20.06 -13.39
N PRO A 90 -5.59 20.57 -12.22
CA PRO A 90 -6.73 20.02 -11.49
C PRO A 90 -7.96 19.79 -12.40
N GLY A 91 -8.56 18.61 -12.32
CA GLY A 91 -9.77 18.26 -13.07
C GLY A 91 -9.56 17.93 -14.55
N SER A 92 -8.31 17.79 -15.01
CA SER A 92 -7.98 17.43 -16.40
C SER A 92 -8.19 15.94 -16.73
N SER A 93 -8.26 15.07 -15.72
CA SER A 93 -8.55 13.64 -15.87
C SER A 93 -9.26 13.11 -14.63
N GLY A 94 -10.21 12.20 -14.82
CA GLY A 94 -10.80 11.42 -13.71
C GLY A 94 -9.97 10.19 -13.33
N ASN A 95 -8.92 9.88 -14.10
CA ASN A 95 -8.05 8.73 -13.96
C ASN A 95 -6.58 9.18 -13.83
N PRO A 96 -5.71 8.42 -13.13
CA PRO A 96 -4.27 8.58 -13.24
C PRO A 96 -3.79 8.50 -14.70
N ILE A 97 -2.85 9.36 -15.10
CA ILE A 97 -2.26 9.33 -16.46
C ILE A 97 -0.74 9.16 -16.38
N VAL A 98 -0.20 8.25 -17.19
CA VAL A 98 1.24 8.12 -17.45
C VAL A 98 1.60 8.89 -18.72
N VAL A 99 2.56 9.81 -18.64
CA VAL A 99 3.00 10.65 -19.77
C VAL A 99 4.52 10.69 -19.89
N CYS A 100 5.02 10.63 -21.12
CA CYS A 100 6.41 10.93 -21.41
C CYS A 100 6.59 12.45 -21.60
N ASP A 101 7.49 13.05 -20.83
CA ASP A 101 7.65 14.49 -20.80
C ASP A 101 8.99 14.93 -21.40
N PRO A 102 8.99 15.56 -22.59
CA PRO A 102 10.21 16.12 -23.18
C PRO A 102 10.69 17.40 -22.49
N ASN A 103 9.88 18.00 -21.60
CA ASN A 103 10.22 19.18 -20.79
C ASN A 103 10.12 18.86 -19.29
N PHE A 104 10.52 17.64 -18.92
CA PHE A 104 10.37 17.06 -17.57
C PHE A 104 10.80 18.02 -16.46
N SER A 105 12.00 18.59 -16.54
CA SER A 105 12.53 19.46 -15.48
C SER A 105 11.67 20.71 -15.27
N ALA A 106 11.12 21.27 -16.35
CA ALA A 106 10.28 22.48 -16.29
C ALA A 106 8.88 22.18 -15.71
N ASN A 107 8.28 21.06 -16.08
CA ASN A 107 6.93 20.71 -15.65
C ASN A 107 6.89 20.16 -14.20
N THR A 108 7.94 19.45 -13.78
CA THR A 108 7.99 18.81 -12.45
C THR A 108 8.76 19.64 -11.42
N GLY A 109 9.72 20.46 -11.86
CA GLY A 109 10.68 21.14 -10.98
C GLY A 109 11.82 20.24 -10.48
N ALA A 110 11.85 18.97 -10.90
CA ALA A 110 12.93 18.04 -10.58
C ALA A 110 14.13 18.22 -11.53
N ASP A 111 15.34 17.89 -11.07
CA ASP A 111 16.51 17.89 -11.95
C ASP A 111 16.50 16.63 -12.82
N GLY A 112 16.22 16.79 -14.11
CA GLY A 112 16.19 15.69 -15.07
C GLY A 112 17.52 14.94 -15.21
N ASN A 113 18.64 15.42 -14.68
CA ASN A 113 19.88 14.64 -14.63
C ASN A 113 19.88 13.54 -13.57
N PHE A 114 19.04 13.65 -12.54
CA PHE A 114 19.02 12.72 -11.41
C PHE A 114 17.66 12.02 -11.25
N VAL A 115 16.58 12.64 -11.73
CA VAL A 115 15.23 12.15 -11.52
C VAL A 115 14.66 11.58 -12.84
N PRO A 116 14.38 10.26 -12.89
CA PRO A 116 13.89 9.62 -14.11
C PRO A 116 12.38 9.64 -14.27
N ALA A 117 11.64 9.82 -13.17
CA ALA A 117 10.21 9.99 -13.18
C ALA A 117 9.76 10.78 -11.94
N ALA A 118 8.54 11.32 -11.99
CA ALA A 118 7.93 11.99 -10.85
C ALA A 118 6.41 11.88 -10.92
N ALA A 119 5.76 11.74 -9.76
CA ALA A 119 4.32 11.85 -9.64
C ALA A 119 3.87 13.25 -9.21
N SER A 120 2.76 13.72 -9.76
CA SER A 120 2.03 14.91 -9.27
C SER A 120 0.59 14.54 -9.03
N ILE A 121 0.05 14.97 -7.90
CA ILE A 121 -1.28 14.58 -7.43
C ILE A 121 -2.06 15.82 -7.04
N THR A 122 -3.35 15.82 -7.36
CA THR A 122 -4.29 16.86 -6.96
C THR A 122 -5.37 16.26 -6.07
N TYR A 123 -5.77 17.03 -5.07
CA TYR A 123 -6.73 16.63 -4.05
C TYR A 123 -7.92 17.57 -4.05
N ALA A 124 -9.07 17.08 -3.60
CA ALA A 124 -10.27 17.87 -3.36
C ALA A 124 -10.81 17.61 -1.95
N ASP A 125 -11.92 18.27 -1.60
CA ASP A 125 -12.68 18.13 -0.36
C ASP A 125 -11.88 18.34 0.96
N ALA A 126 -12.59 18.21 2.09
CA ALA A 126 -12.04 18.45 3.43
C ALA A 126 -11.24 17.24 3.94
N GLU A 127 -11.50 16.07 3.37
CA GLU A 127 -10.83 14.81 3.65
C GLU A 127 -9.62 14.58 2.72
N HIS A 128 -9.39 15.51 1.78
CA HIS A 128 -8.24 15.54 0.88
C HIS A 128 -8.13 14.32 -0.03
N HIS A 129 -9.26 13.85 -0.57
CA HIS A 129 -9.27 12.73 -1.50
C HIS A 129 -8.55 13.07 -2.81
N ILE A 130 -7.88 12.07 -3.37
CA ILE A 130 -7.22 12.20 -4.67
C ILE A 130 -8.28 12.34 -5.77
N THR A 131 -8.09 13.32 -6.64
CA THR A 131 -8.97 13.57 -7.80
C THR A 131 -8.24 13.49 -9.14
N ASN A 132 -6.93 13.68 -9.15
CA ASN A 132 -6.10 13.61 -10.35
C ASN A 132 -4.69 13.16 -9.95
N ALA A 133 -4.07 12.32 -10.78
CA ALA A 133 -2.66 11.96 -10.61
C ALA A 133 -1.99 11.85 -11.98
N VAL A 134 -0.73 12.27 -12.05
CA VAL A 134 0.08 12.22 -13.26
C VAL A 134 1.43 11.64 -12.92
N LEU A 135 1.88 10.68 -13.73
CA LEU A 135 3.22 10.13 -13.67
C LEU A 135 3.99 10.66 -14.88
N PHE A 136 4.95 11.53 -14.63
CA PHE A 136 5.85 12.07 -15.64
C PHE A 136 7.05 11.13 -15.78
N LEU A 137 7.28 10.62 -16.99
CA LEU A 137 8.51 9.94 -17.35
C LEU A 137 9.46 10.91 -18.03
N ASN A 138 10.70 10.97 -17.55
CA ASN A 138 11.71 11.87 -18.08
C ASN A 138 12.13 11.46 -19.49
N SER A 139 11.59 12.15 -20.50
CA SER A 139 11.98 12.02 -21.90
C SER A 139 12.71 13.27 -22.41
N GLU A 140 13.23 14.09 -21.49
CA GLU A 140 13.93 15.34 -21.81
C GLU A 140 15.29 15.04 -22.46
N SER A 141 15.51 15.59 -23.65
CA SER A 141 16.73 15.32 -24.43
C SER A 141 17.99 15.85 -23.73
N GLY A 142 19.07 15.07 -23.78
CA GLY A 142 20.37 15.44 -23.21
C GLY A 142 20.48 15.31 -21.68
N LYS A 143 19.43 14.81 -21.01
CA LYS A 143 19.45 14.57 -19.57
C LYS A 143 19.96 13.18 -19.22
N THR A 144 20.75 13.08 -18.15
CA THR A 144 21.35 11.80 -17.72
C THR A 144 20.28 10.79 -17.28
N ALA A 145 19.28 11.21 -16.50
CA ALA A 145 18.19 10.34 -16.05
C ALA A 145 17.04 10.20 -17.06
N ASN A 146 17.25 10.55 -18.32
CA ASN A 146 16.29 10.24 -19.38
C ASN A 146 16.01 8.73 -19.41
N ILE A 147 14.75 8.32 -19.56
CA ILE A 147 14.32 6.91 -19.53
C ILE A 147 15.01 6.04 -20.59
N SER A 148 15.54 6.62 -21.67
CA SER A 148 16.34 5.91 -22.68
C SER A 148 17.70 5.42 -22.17
N ASN A 149 18.20 5.99 -21.07
CA ASN A 149 19.45 5.58 -20.43
C ASN A 149 19.24 4.54 -19.31
N ILE A 150 18.01 4.07 -19.11
CA ILE A 150 17.62 3.24 -17.98
C ILE A 150 17.11 1.89 -18.49
N SER A 151 17.45 0.82 -17.78
CA SER A 151 16.95 -0.52 -18.15
C SER A 151 15.44 -0.60 -17.95
N VAL A 152 14.75 -1.42 -18.76
CA VAL A 152 13.30 -1.62 -18.62
C VAL A 152 12.93 -2.17 -17.23
N THR A 153 13.78 -3.00 -16.64
CA THR A 153 13.59 -3.51 -15.26
C THR A 153 13.63 -2.39 -14.24
N THR A 154 14.62 -1.50 -14.31
CA THR A 154 14.72 -0.33 -13.43
C THR A 154 13.55 0.64 -13.67
N LEU A 155 13.14 0.83 -14.93
CA LEU A 155 11.97 1.64 -15.26
C LEU A 155 10.69 1.06 -14.64
N SER A 156 10.54 -0.26 -14.58
CA SER A 156 9.38 -0.92 -13.95
C SER A 156 9.33 -0.68 -12.43
N VAL A 157 10.50 -0.68 -11.77
CA VAL A 157 10.63 -0.30 -10.35
C VAL A 157 10.24 1.16 -10.13
N ILE A 158 10.80 2.07 -10.92
CA ILE A 158 10.51 3.50 -10.85
C ILE A 158 9.02 3.74 -11.12
N MET A 159 8.46 3.11 -12.16
CA MET A 159 7.04 3.20 -12.48
C MET A 159 6.16 2.76 -11.31
N ALA A 160 6.49 1.64 -10.67
CA ALA A 160 5.74 1.13 -9.53
C ALA A 160 5.82 2.09 -8.33
N HIS A 161 6.98 2.69 -8.08
CA HIS A 161 7.17 3.72 -7.06
C HIS A 161 6.29 4.95 -7.32
N GLU A 162 6.35 5.53 -8.52
CA GLU A 162 5.51 6.69 -8.88
C GLU A 162 4.01 6.35 -8.86
N MET A 163 3.64 5.12 -9.20
CA MET A 163 2.26 4.64 -9.02
C MET A 163 1.87 4.60 -7.55
N GLY A 164 2.75 4.19 -6.65
CA GLY A 164 2.49 4.22 -5.20
C GLY A 164 2.16 5.63 -4.71
N HIS A 165 2.88 6.64 -5.20
CA HIS A 165 2.50 8.04 -4.99
C HIS A 165 1.12 8.35 -5.53
N ALA A 166 0.85 8.04 -6.80
CA ALA A 166 -0.46 8.27 -7.41
C ALA A 166 -1.61 7.54 -6.67
N LEU A 167 -1.32 6.47 -5.92
CA LEU A 167 -2.26 5.74 -5.10
C LEU A 167 -2.41 6.28 -3.66
N GLY A 168 -1.56 7.20 -3.22
CA GLY A 168 -1.67 7.89 -1.93
C GLY A 168 -0.51 7.67 -0.96
N LEU A 169 0.45 6.80 -1.30
CA LEU A 169 1.62 6.53 -0.44
C LEU A 169 2.65 7.65 -0.55
N GLY A 170 3.29 7.98 0.56
CA GLY A 170 4.47 8.83 0.62
C GLY A 170 5.76 8.01 0.61
N HIS A 171 6.90 8.68 0.76
CA HIS A 171 8.18 7.99 0.87
C HIS A 171 8.31 7.21 2.19
N SER A 172 8.66 5.93 2.10
CA SER A 172 9.03 5.13 3.26
C SER A 172 10.43 5.48 3.75
N SER A 173 10.64 5.29 5.06
CA SER A 173 11.98 5.34 5.69
C SER A 173 12.71 3.99 5.64
N ASP A 174 12.01 2.91 5.31
CA ASP A 174 12.61 1.58 5.11
C ASP A 174 13.26 1.51 3.72
N ASP A 175 14.57 1.28 3.68
CA ASP A 175 15.34 1.18 2.44
C ASP A 175 14.97 -0.04 1.58
N ASN A 176 14.28 -1.03 2.17
CA ASN A 176 13.75 -2.19 1.47
C ASN A 176 12.40 -1.91 0.83
N ALA A 177 11.62 -0.95 1.34
CA ALA A 177 10.29 -0.61 0.82
C ALA A 177 10.36 -0.03 -0.59
N LEU A 178 9.44 -0.44 -1.47
CA LEU A 178 9.34 0.09 -2.83
C LEU A 178 9.21 1.61 -2.80
N MET A 179 8.49 2.14 -1.80
CA MET A 179 8.33 3.58 -1.57
C MET A 179 9.54 4.28 -0.94
N TYR A 180 10.70 3.64 -0.79
CA TYR A 180 11.93 4.35 -0.41
C TYR A 180 12.32 5.40 -1.44
N TYR A 181 12.74 6.59 -1.00
CA TYR A 181 12.97 7.77 -1.86
C TYR A 181 13.92 7.53 -3.06
N ASN A 182 14.84 6.56 -2.95
CA ASN A 182 15.74 6.18 -4.03
C ASN A 182 15.31 4.86 -4.68
N ALA A 183 14.19 4.87 -5.41
CA ALA A 183 13.68 3.70 -6.12
C ALA A 183 14.65 3.20 -7.19
N SER A 184 15.39 4.10 -7.85
CA SER A 184 16.33 3.75 -8.93
C SER A 184 17.50 2.87 -8.49
N ALA A 185 17.83 2.85 -7.19
CA ALA A 185 18.87 2.01 -6.64
C ALA A 185 18.43 0.55 -6.42
N LYS A 186 17.12 0.25 -6.54
CA LYS A 186 16.60 -1.09 -6.35
C LYS A 186 16.76 -1.92 -7.63
N THR A 187 17.13 -3.18 -7.45
CA THR A 187 17.36 -4.12 -8.55
C THR A 187 16.18 -5.05 -8.81
N GLN A 188 15.18 -5.05 -7.93
CA GLN A 188 14.02 -5.93 -8.00
C GLN A 188 12.75 -5.14 -7.72
N LEU A 189 11.70 -5.50 -8.47
CA LEU A 189 10.36 -4.99 -8.27
C LEU A 189 9.64 -5.89 -7.27
N SER A 190 9.55 -5.43 -6.02
CA SER A 190 8.90 -6.15 -4.92
C SER A 190 8.36 -5.17 -3.89
N LEU A 191 7.26 -5.53 -3.24
CA LEU A 191 6.71 -4.77 -2.11
C LEU A 191 7.32 -5.25 -0.81
N ALA A 192 7.73 -4.31 0.05
CA ALA A 192 7.98 -4.60 1.45
C ALA A 192 6.67 -4.60 2.24
N LYS A 193 6.78 -5.02 3.49
CA LYS A 193 5.67 -5.01 4.45
C LYS A 193 5.08 -3.60 4.60
N ASP A 194 5.93 -2.57 4.63
CA ASP A 194 5.52 -1.17 4.77
C ASP A 194 4.60 -0.72 3.62
N ASP A 195 4.95 -1.05 2.37
CA ASP A 195 4.12 -0.74 1.19
C ASP A 195 2.76 -1.45 1.27
N VAL A 196 2.75 -2.73 1.68
CA VAL A 196 1.53 -3.54 1.82
C VAL A 196 0.60 -2.97 2.90
N GLU A 197 1.15 -2.57 4.04
CA GLU A 197 0.37 -1.98 5.13
C GLU A 197 -0.24 -0.64 4.74
N GLY A 198 0.53 0.22 4.05
CA GLY A 198 0.00 1.50 3.54
C GLY A 198 -1.16 1.31 2.56
N MET A 199 -1.05 0.35 1.64
CA MET A 199 -2.14 0.04 0.71
C MET A 199 -3.35 -0.60 1.38
N THR A 200 -3.11 -1.40 2.42
CA THR A 200 -4.18 -1.99 3.24
C THR A 200 -4.91 -0.91 4.03
N TYR A 201 -4.18 0.09 4.53
CA TYR A 201 -4.75 1.25 5.23
C TYR A 201 -5.59 2.13 4.31
N LEU A 202 -5.08 2.46 3.11
CA LEU A 202 -5.78 3.33 2.15
C LEU A 202 -6.98 2.63 1.49
N TYR A 203 -6.85 1.34 1.19
CA TYR A 203 -7.85 0.59 0.41
C TYR A 203 -8.22 -0.73 1.09
N PRO A 204 -8.71 -0.73 2.35
CA PRO A 204 -8.93 -1.97 3.09
C PRO A 204 -9.93 -2.88 2.38
N ARG A 205 -9.57 -4.15 2.23
CA ARG A 205 -10.50 -5.19 1.79
C ARG A 205 -11.41 -5.57 2.96
N ASN A 206 -12.72 -5.59 2.72
CA ASN A 206 -13.67 -6.01 3.73
C ASN A 206 -13.79 -7.54 3.73
N GLU A 207 -12.91 -8.20 4.48
CA GLU A 207 -12.90 -9.68 4.59
C GLU A 207 -14.15 -10.26 5.28
N PHE A 208 -14.97 -9.42 5.91
CA PHE A 208 -16.17 -9.83 6.66
C PHE A 208 -17.47 -9.19 6.14
N GLY A 209 -17.41 -8.47 5.02
CA GLY A 209 -18.52 -7.66 4.47
C GLY A 209 -19.56 -8.44 3.68
N GLY A 210 -19.33 -9.73 3.45
CA GLY A 210 -20.29 -10.67 2.90
C GLY A 210 -20.33 -11.90 3.81
N SER A 211 -21.49 -12.51 3.92
CA SER A 211 -21.90 -13.58 4.84
C SER A 211 -21.01 -14.85 4.86
N ALA A 212 -19.73 -14.74 5.21
CA ALA A 212 -18.79 -15.84 5.33
C ALA A 212 -18.12 -15.77 6.72
N PRO A 213 -18.28 -16.77 7.61
CA PRO A 213 -17.83 -16.65 8.98
C PRO A 213 -16.30 -16.77 9.18
N LEU A 214 -15.53 -17.06 8.12
CA LEU A 214 -14.09 -17.38 8.22
C LEU A 214 -13.36 -17.01 6.92
N GLY A 215 -13.03 -15.73 6.75
CA GLY A 215 -12.32 -15.21 5.58
C GLY A 215 -10.80 -15.49 5.62
N CYS A 216 -10.38 -16.71 5.29
CA CYS A 216 -9.03 -16.96 4.77
C CYS A 216 -9.15 -17.35 3.30
N ASN A 217 -9.12 -16.37 2.39
CA ASN A 217 -9.06 -16.66 0.97
C ASN A 217 -7.69 -17.24 0.59
N SER A 218 -7.72 -18.32 -0.19
CA SER A 218 -6.55 -19.07 -0.64
C SER A 218 -5.62 -18.21 -1.48
N VAL A 219 -4.36 -18.05 -1.05
CA VAL A 219 -3.30 -17.43 -1.85
C VAL A 219 -3.04 -18.33 -3.06
N LYS A 220 -3.27 -17.81 -4.27
CA LYS A 220 -2.75 -18.45 -5.49
C LYS A 220 -1.24 -18.21 -5.50
N SER A 221 -0.48 -19.21 -5.03
CA SER A 221 0.99 -19.18 -5.06
C SER A 221 1.47 -18.89 -6.48
N ILE A 222 2.09 -17.73 -6.69
CA ILE A 222 2.96 -17.51 -7.84
C ILE A 222 4.21 -18.33 -7.56
N ARG A 223 4.35 -19.45 -8.26
CA ARG A 223 5.43 -20.41 -8.09
C ARG A 223 6.74 -19.78 -8.60
N SER A 224 7.57 -19.27 -7.69
CA SER A 224 8.99 -19.01 -7.96
C SER A 224 9.79 -20.31 -7.76
N PRO A 225 10.72 -20.68 -8.66
CA PRO A 225 11.47 -21.92 -8.55
C PRO A 225 12.68 -21.74 -7.61
N PHE A 226 12.42 -21.62 -6.31
CA PHE A 226 13.43 -21.90 -5.29
C PHE A 226 12.75 -22.29 -3.98
N VAL A 227 12.82 -23.59 -3.64
CA VAL A 227 12.34 -24.13 -2.37
C VAL A 227 13.56 -24.59 -1.57
N PRO A 228 13.93 -23.89 -0.49
CA PRO A 228 14.57 -24.52 0.65
C PRO A 228 13.50 -25.13 1.56
N THR A 229 13.84 -26.28 2.11
CA THR A 229 13.01 -27.23 2.86
C THR A 229 12.20 -26.63 4.01
N GLU A 230 10.98 -27.16 4.13
CA GLU A 230 9.94 -26.97 5.13
C GLU A 230 10.44 -27.09 6.59
N ASP A 231 10.23 -26.05 7.40
CA ASP A 231 10.52 -26.01 8.84
C ASP A 231 9.27 -26.39 9.65
N LYS A 232 9.33 -27.53 10.34
CA LYS A 232 8.23 -28.15 11.11
C LYS A 232 7.94 -27.47 12.46
N THR A 233 8.60 -26.35 12.78
CA THR A 233 8.53 -25.73 14.11
C THR A 233 7.27 -24.88 14.35
N LYS A 234 6.68 -24.28 13.32
CA LYS A 234 5.53 -23.35 13.48
C LYS A 234 4.19 -24.02 13.85
N SER A 235 4.03 -25.31 13.57
CA SER A 235 2.81 -26.04 13.92
C SER A 235 2.69 -26.35 15.42
N LEU A 236 3.82 -26.45 16.14
CA LEU A 236 3.81 -26.84 17.55
C LEU A 236 3.55 -25.65 18.47
N GLU A 237 3.97 -24.44 18.09
CA GLU A 237 3.70 -23.22 18.87
C GLU A 237 2.20 -22.89 18.92
N SER A 238 1.49 -23.04 17.80
CA SER A 238 0.03 -22.80 17.73
C SER A 238 -0.77 -23.78 18.59
N ILE A 239 -0.32 -25.05 18.69
CA ILE A 239 -0.97 -26.06 19.54
C ILE A 239 -0.70 -25.78 21.03
N LEU A 240 0.49 -25.27 21.37
CA LEU A 240 0.85 -24.96 22.75
C LEU A 240 0.07 -23.75 23.29
N GLU A 241 -0.13 -22.71 22.47
CA GLU A 241 -0.93 -21.54 22.84
C GLU A 241 -2.41 -21.89 23.04
N CYS A 242 -2.97 -22.74 22.18
CA CYS A 242 -4.36 -23.19 22.27
C CYS A 242 -4.61 -24.04 23.53
N SER A 243 -3.60 -24.84 23.92
CA SER A 243 -3.62 -25.66 25.14
C SER A 243 -3.58 -24.82 26.42
N LEU A 244 -2.82 -23.72 26.40
CA LEU A 244 -2.71 -22.80 27.54
C LEU A 244 -4.00 -22.01 27.76
N LEU A 245 -4.65 -21.57 26.67
CA LEU A 245 -5.94 -20.87 26.73
C LEU A 245 -7.05 -21.76 27.32
N LEU A 246 -7.11 -23.02 26.89
CA LEU A 246 -8.05 -24.01 27.43
C LEU A 246 -7.82 -24.30 28.92
N PHE A 247 -6.56 -24.35 29.37
CA PHE A 247 -6.22 -24.53 30.78
C PHE A 247 -6.61 -23.33 31.65
N ILE A 248 -6.45 -22.10 31.14
CA ILE A 248 -6.84 -20.87 31.84
C ILE A 248 -8.36 -20.78 31.95
N LEU A 249 -9.10 -21.07 30.87
CA LEU A 249 -10.57 -21.11 30.89
C LEU A 249 -11.11 -22.20 31.82
N TYR A 250 -10.47 -23.38 31.86
CA TYR A 250 -10.82 -24.45 32.81
C TYR A 250 -10.57 -24.06 34.27
N ARG A 251 -9.48 -23.34 34.56
CA ARG A 251 -9.19 -22.83 35.92
C ARG A 251 -10.17 -21.73 36.35
N LEU A 252 -10.64 -20.91 35.41
CA LEU A 252 -11.63 -19.86 35.68
C LEU A 252 -13.04 -20.44 35.89
N SER A 253 -13.42 -21.50 35.17
CA SER A 253 -14.72 -22.16 35.40
C SER A 253 -14.83 -22.82 36.77
N LYS A 254 -13.71 -23.28 37.34
CA LYS A 254 -13.65 -23.84 38.72
C LYS A 254 -13.61 -22.79 39.84
N ARG A 255 -13.63 -21.49 39.52
CA ARG A 255 -13.61 -20.38 40.51
C ARG A 255 -14.96 -19.69 40.68
N ILE A 256 -16.06 -20.25 40.19
CA ILE A 256 -17.40 -19.72 40.48
C ILE A 256 -17.80 -20.21 41.89
N PRO A 257 -17.91 -19.35 42.91
CA PRO A 257 -18.46 -19.76 44.19
C PRO A 257 -19.94 -20.11 44.01
N THR A 258 -20.31 -21.32 44.44
CA THR A 258 -21.71 -21.75 44.52
C THR A 258 -22.44 -20.87 45.55
N PHE A 259 -23.37 -20.04 45.12
CA PHE A 259 -24.35 -19.43 46.03
C PHE A 259 -25.34 -20.51 46.50
N PRO A 260 -25.56 -20.68 47.81
CA PRO A 260 -26.63 -21.55 48.28
C PRO A 260 -27.99 -20.88 48.06
N SER A 261 -28.93 -21.68 47.58
CA SER A 261 -30.34 -21.35 47.39
C SER A 261 -31.14 -21.46 48.70
N THR A 262 -32.27 -20.72 48.73
CA THR A 262 -33.39 -20.74 49.71
C THR A 262 -33.12 -20.00 51.05
N SER A 263 -34.01 -19.19 51.65
CA SER A 263 -35.38 -18.75 51.35
C SER A 263 -35.80 -17.65 52.36
N THR A 264 -36.74 -16.80 51.93
CA THR A 264 -37.75 -16.03 52.71
C THR A 264 -37.36 -14.85 53.63
N LEU A 265 -38.00 -13.71 53.31
CA LEU A 265 -38.52 -12.63 54.15
C LEU A 265 -37.61 -12.01 55.22
N SER A 266 -37.25 -10.73 55.04
CA SER A 266 -37.96 -9.61 55.69
C SER A 266 -37.25 -8.27 55.45
N ILE A 267 -38.06 -7.21 55.43
CA ILE A 267 -37.71 -5.78 55.62
C ILE A 267 -37.37 -4.99 54.34
N ILE A 268 -38.44 -4.59 53.65
CA ILE A 268 -38.57 -3.24 53.12
C ILE A 268 -38.73 -2.27 54.30
N GLN A 269 -38.07 -1.11 54.19
CA GLN A 269 -38.22 0.12 54.97
C GLN A 269 -37.91 0.06 56.48
N LYS A 270 -36.81 0.71 56.86
CA LYS A 270 -36.83 1.80 57.85
C LYS A 270 -35.52 2.59 57.88
N TYR A 271 -35.61 3.82 57.37
CA TYR A 271 -34.80 5.01 57.71
C TYR A 271 -33.35 5.14 57.22
N LEU A 272 -33.16 5.73 56.03
CA LEU A 272 -32.70 7.12 55.78
C LEU A 272 -32.13 7.26 54.36
#